data_AF-A0A0U5HL21-F1
#
_entry.id   AF-A0A0U5HL21-F1
#
_cell.length_a   1.000
_cell.length_b   1.000
_cell.length_c   1.000
_cell.angle_alpha   90.00
_cell.angle_beta   90.00
_cell.angle_gamma   90.00
#
_symmetry.space_group_name_H-M   'P 1'
#
loop_
_entity.id
_entity.type
_entity.pdbx_description
1 polymer ?
#
loop_
_entity_poly.entity_id
_entity_poly.type
_entity_poly.pdbx_seq_one_letter_code
_entity_poly.pdbx_strand_id
1 'polypeptide(L)'
;MCWYGHLLIAAIDRDGSYELCIFSRELPLNNHSILHIEYLPSPVVFIGPSGEDSLLVYTYDNILYHYIINSTQPRTTLVPVGQIAFNGIVRAPTRVRSISWVLPEDQLRNGDPSHDVKVASVLLLVDGNLVLLQPSMSDTGDLKYDMRVISHDVEYYILMRDQLSFNFAPPVEESLPPSPAAELVLNKYHSNLSLRDSLWTFCGNNLTAWGDVQDVLQREVMPKSIAVNLDFYPLSVLLNKGIVLGVEPEAIQRRDITFAVLKFAIRTHLFLPYFLQHSLVQGDIPAAHSLCQHFSHLSYFPHALEILLHHVLDEEVDNVDRESKLDDQAPKHDPLLPSVISFLQASLPPSVYLDIVVQCTRKTELRSWRTLFAYLPPPKDLFEQALKLNSLKTAVGYLLVLQAFEDEAEGHEAPVEDYVVRLMILASQRSDWELCAQLARFLVALDGSGEMLRRAVSRAGLRHNGYPGVNGAGRNLKGLGLDLRSPSWSSQSAAASISPHGSPGQSSLSINSGDGSTANQPT
;
A
#
# COMPACT_ATOMS: atom_id res chain seq x y z
N MET A 1 11.39 -25.13 3.25
CA MET A 1 10.57 -25.59 2.10
C MET A 1 10.14 -24.36 1.32
N CYS A 2 9.88 -24.48 0.02
CA CYS A 2 9.33 -23.40 -0.80
C CYS A 2 8.38 -23.95 -1.88
N TRP A 3 7.54 -23.08 -2.42
CA TRP A 3 6.64 -23.39 -3.53
C TRP A 3 7.23 -22.90 -4.85
N TYR A 4 7.03 -23.69 -5.90
CA TYR A 4 7.33 -23.33 -7.28
C TYR A 4 6.17 -23.79 -8.17
N GLY A 5 5.30 -22.86 -8.57
CA GLY A 5 4.06 -23.21 -9.27
C GLY A 5 3.21 -24.21 -8.48
N HIS A 6 3.04 -25.41 -9.02
CA HIS A 6 2.31 -26.52 -8.38
C HIS A 6 3.22 -27.51 -7.65
N LEU A 7 4.52 -27.23 -7.54
CA LEU A 7 5.52 -28.08 -6.91
C LEU A 7 5.87 -27.55 -5.52
N LEU A 8 5.94 -28.44 -4.54
CA LEU A 8 6.50 -28.19 -3.22
C LEU A 8 7.92 -28.77 -3.18
N ILE A 9 8.90 -27.93 -2.88
CA ILE A 9 10.29 -28.35 -2.70
C ILE A 9 10.61 -28.27 -1.21
N ALA A 10 10.92 -29.41 -0.60
CA ALA A 10 11.17 -29.52 0.82
C ALA A 10 12.57 -30.08 1.09
N ALA A 11 13.31 -29.42 1.96
CA ALA A 11 14.52 -30.00 2.56
C ALA A 11 14.12 -30.92 3.71
N ILE A 12 14.65 -32.13 3.72
CA ILE A 12 14.33 -33.18 4.68
C ILE A 12 15.65 -33.70 5.26
N ASP A 13 15.68 -33.82 6.59
CA ASP A 13 16.73 -34.52 7.34
C ASP A 13 16.20 -35.91 7.71
N ARG A 14 16.86 -36.97 7.24
CA ARG A 14 16.51 -38.37 7.48
C ARG A 14 17.70 -39.12 8.03
N ASP A 15 17.77 -39.27 9.35
CA ASP A 15 18.73 -40.14 10.04
C ASP A 15 20.17 -40.08 9.47
N GLY A 16 20.65 -38.87 9.16
CA GLY A 16 21.99 -38.63 8.62
C GLY A 16 22.10 -38.50 7.09
N SER A 17 21.00 -38.58 6.34
CA SER A 17 20.92 -38.08 4.96
C SER A 17 20.18 -36.74 4.89
N TYR A 18 20.71 -35.81 4.10
CA TYR A 18 20.07 -34.53 3.82
C TYR A 18 19.58 -34.55 2.39
N GLU A 19 18.28 -34.31 2.19
CA GLU A 19 17.62 -34.52 0.91
C GLU A 19 16.76 -33.30 0.56
N LEU A 20 16.78 -32.89 -0.72
CA LEU A 20 15.74 -32.05 -1.31
C LEU A 20 14.75 -32.97 -2.01
N CYS A 21 13.50 -32.95 -1.56
CA CYS A 21 12.42 -33.72 -2.16
C CYS A 21 11.43 -32.78 -2.86
N ILE A 22 11.05 -33.16 -4.08
CA ILE A 22 9.99 -32.47 -4.84
C ILE A 22 8.70 -33.28 -4.75
N PHE A 23 7.61 -32.58 -4.45
CA PHE A 23 6.25 -33.12 -4.42
C PHE A 23 5.33 -32.31 -5.32
N SER A 24 4.32 -32.95 -5.92
CA SER A 24 3.22 -32.24 -6.58
C SER A 24 2.17 -31.83 -5.55
N ARG A 25 1.62 -30.62 -5.68
CA ARG A 25 0.46 -30.15 -4.92
C ARG A 25 -0.76 -31.06 -5.09
N GLU A 26 -0.86 -31.72 -6.24
CA GLU A 26 -2.01 -32.54 -6.62
C GLU A 26 -1.91 -34.00 -6.13
N LEU A 27 -0.78 -34.38 -5.50
CA LEU A 27 -0.57 -35.73 -4.99
C LEU A 27 -0.51 -35.73 -3.45
N PRO A 28 -0.84 -36.86 -2.78
CA PRO A 28 -0.70 -36.97 -1.33
C PRO A 28 0.74 -36.72 -0.89
N LEU A 29 0.97 -36.02 0.22
CA LEU A 29 2.32 -35.75 0.73
C LEU A 29 2.87 -36.97 1.48
N ASN A 30 3.52 -37.90 0.77
CA ASN A 30 4.13 -39.10 1.36
C ASN A 30 5.37 -39.56 0.57
N ASN A 31 6.11 -40.53 1.10
CA ASN A 31 7.36 -40.98 0.47
C ASN A 31 7.17 -41.69 -0.88
N HIS A 32 5.95 -42.12 -1.23
CA HIS A 32 5.64 -42.81 -2.48
C HIS A 32 5.31 -41.86 -3.63
N SER A 33 4.98 -40.60 -3.34
CA SER A 33 4.63 -39.56 -4.31
C SER A 33 5.75 -38.55 -4.55
N ILE A 34 6.96 -38.82 -4.04
CA ILE A 34 8.13 -38.00 -4.31
C ILE A 34 8.44 -38.06 -5.80
N LEU A 35 8.48 -36.90 -6.45
CA LEU A 35 8.79 -36.76 -7.86
C LEU A 35 10.29 -36.82 -8.12
N HIS A 36 11.08 -36.28 -7.20
CA HIS A 36 12.54 -36.19 -7.32
C HIS A 36 13.19 -36.07 -5.94
N ILE A 37 14.38 -36.66 -5.80
CA ILE A 37 15.24 -36.58 -4.61
C ILE A 37 16.63 -36.14 -5.07
N GLU A 38 17.14 -35.07 -4.46
CA GLU A 38 18.52 -34.61 -4.61
C GLU A 38 19.21 -34.68 -3.25
N TYR A 39 20.40 -35.28 -3.18
CA TYR A 39 21.13 -35.47 -1.92
C TYR A 39 22.11 -34.32 -1.68
N LEU A 40 22.15 -33.83 -0.44
CA LEU A 40 23.01 -32.75 0.00
C LEU A 40 24.04 -33.25 1.03
N PRO A 41 25.23 -32.63 1.08
CA PRO A 41 26.27 -33.02 2.05
C PRO A 41 25.99 -32.52 3.47
N SER A 42 25.07 -31.57 3.64
CA SER A 42 24.88 -30.82 4.88
C SER A 42 23.43 -30.34 5.04
N PRO A 43 22.93 -30.13 6.28
CA PRO A 43 21.56 -29.66 6.51
C PRO A 43 21.28 -28.30 5.85
N VAL A 44 20.10 -28.17 5.24
CA VAL A 44 19.65 -26.92 4.64
C VAL A 44 19.27 -25.90 5.71
N VAL A 45 19.82 -24.70 5.60
CA VAL A 45 19.49 -23.53 6.42
C VAL A 45 18.43 -22.67 5.73
N PHE A 46 18.58 -22.44 4.42
CA PHE A 46 17.65 -21.64 3.62
C PHE A 46 17.37 -22.33 2.28
N ILE A 47 16.13 -22.23 1.82
CA ILE A 47 15.70 -22.67 0.49
C ILE A 47 14.68 -21.67 -0.05
N GLY A 48 14.88 -21.19 -1.27
CA GLY A 48 13.97 -20.25 -1.92
C GLY A 48 14.11 -20.24 -3.44
N PRO A 49 13.01 -20.01 -4.17
CA PRO A 49 13.09 -19.79 -5.62
C PRO A 49 13.78 -18.45 -5.90
N SER A 50 14.38 -18.33 -7.07
CA SER A 50 14.82 -17.06 -7.60
C SER A 50 14.53 -16.98 -9.10
N GLY A 51 14.02 -15.83 -9.55
CA GLY A 51 13.62 -15.67 -10.94
C GLY A 51 12.56 -16.69 -11.40
N GLU A 52 12.71 -17.21 -12.61
CA GLU A 52 11.67 -18.00 -13.28
C GLU A 52 11.78 -19.51 -13.07
N ASP A 53 12.98 -20.05 -12.91
CA ASP A 53 13.23 -21.50 -12.82
C ASP A 53 14.38 -21.86 -11.86
N SER A 54 14.99 -20.89 -11.19
CA SER A 54 16.14 -21.13 -10.32
C SER A 54 15.70 -21.43 -8.89
N LEU A 55 16.45 -22.30 -8.22
CA LEU A 55 16.32 -22.64 -6.81
C LEU A 55 17.65 -22.41 -6.11
N LEU A 56 17.60 -21.65 -5.02
CA LEU A 56 18.73 -21.38 -4.14
C LEU A 56 18.61 -22.20 -2.87
N VAL A 57 19.69 -22.89 -2.51
CA VAL A 57 19.75 -23.76 -1.32
C VAL A 57 21.03 -23.47 -0.56
N TYR A 58 20.90 -22.90 0.64
CA TYR A 58 22.04 -22.59 1.50
C TYR A 58 22.10 -23.56 2.67
N THR A 59 23.28 -24.10 2.95
CA THR A 59 23.45 -25.19 3.92
C THR A 59 24.42 -24.85 5.06
N TYR A 60 24.47 -25.74 6.05
CA TYR A 60 25.26 -25.58 7.27
C TYR A 60 26.78 -25.54 7.06
N ASP A 61 27.25 -25.99 5.90
CA ASP A 61 28.67 -25.93 5.50
C ASP A 61 29.07 -24.59 4.89
N ASN A 62 28.16 -23.61 4.92
CA ASN A 62 28.35 -22.27 4.38
C ASN A 62 28.43 -22.21 2.84
N ILE A 63 27.84 -23.19 2.16
CA ILE A 63 27.71 -23.24 0.71
C ILE A 63 26.26 -22.92 0.29
N LEU A 64 26.13 -22.04 -0.69
CA LEU A 64 24.91 -21.79 -1.45
C LEU A 64 24.99 -22.54 -2.77
N TYR A 65 24.07 -23.46 -2.97
CA TYR A 65 23.87 -24.21 -4.19
C TYR A 65 22.81 -23.54 -5.07
N HIS A 66 23.05 -23.52 -6.37
CA HIS A 66 22.11 -23.10 -7.40
C HIS A 66 21.69 -24.30 -8.24
N TYR A 67 20.39 -24.52 -8.28
CA TYR A 67 19.76 -25.52 -9.12
C TYR A 67 18.80 -24.86 -10.11
N ILE A 68 18.67 -25.44 -11.30
CA ILE A 68 17.57 -25.16 -12.23
C ILE A 68 16.48 -26.22 -12.04
N ILE A 69 15.24 -25.74 -11.85
CA ILE A 69 14.04 -26.57 -11.73
C ILE A 69 13.59 -26.92 -13.14
N ASN A 70 13.94 -28.12 -13.61
CA ASN A 70 13.41 -28.63 -14.86
C ASN A 70 12.07 -29.31 -14.61
N SER A 71 10.98 -28.71 -15.09
CA SER A 71 9.61 -29.25 -14.98
C SER A 71 9.05 -29.76 -16.32
N THR A 72 9.90 -30.18 -17.25
CA THR A 72 9.44 -30.76 -18.53
C THR A 72 8.69 -32.07 -18.29
N GLN A 73 7.39 -32.09 -18.57
CA GLN A 73 6.60 -33.32 -18.41
C GLN A 73 7.16 -34.42 -19.33
N PRO A 74 7.35 -35.66 -18.81
CA PRO A 74 6.82 -36.20 -17.55
C PRO A 74 7.81 -36.21 -16.37
N ARG A 75 8.96 -35.54 -16.45
CA ARG A 75 10.00 -35.60 -15.41
C ARG A 75 10.30 -34.24 -14.80
N THR A 76 10.06 -34.13 -13.50
CA THR A 76 10.53 -32.99 -12.71
C THR A 76 11.86 -33.35 -12.07
N THR A 77 12.90 -32.53 -12.27
CA THR A 77 14.26 -32.77 -11.71
C THR A 77 14.92 -31.46 -11.31
N LEU A 78 15.86 -31.52 -10.36
CA LEU A 78 16.78 -30.42 -10.08
C LEU A 78 18.08 -30.65 -10.83
N VAL A 79 18.55 -29.63 -11.56
CA VAL A 79 19.82 -29.66 -12.27
C VAL A 79 20.81 -28.76 -11.53
N PRO A 80 21.86 -29.29 -10.88
CA PRO A 80 22.88 -28.46 -10.24
C PRO A 80 23.66 -27.69 -11.32
N VAL A 81 23.75 -26.39 -11.17
CA VAL A 81 24.40 -25.50 -12.16
C VAL A 81 25.52 -24.66 -11.55
N GLY A 82 25.51 -24.45 -10.24
CA GLY A 82 26.58 -23.71 -9.57
C GLY A 82 26.56 -23.85 -8.06
N GLN A 83 27.67 -23.48 -7.44
CA GLN A 83 27.77 -23.35 -5.99
C GLN A 83 28.75 -22.24 -5.61
N ILE A 84 28.51 -21.62 -4.46
CA ILE A 84 29.38 -20.59 -3.89
C ILE A 84 29.50 -20.78 -2.37
N ALA A 85 30.74 -20.70 -1.87
CA ALA A 85 31.02 -20.72 -0.45
C ALA A 85 31.13 -19.29 0.10
N PHE A 86 30.47 -18.99 1.22
CA PHE A 86 30.56 -17.69 1.90
C PHE A 86 31.55 -17.71 3.08
N ASN A 87 32.62 -18.51 2.96
CA ASN A 87 33.65 -18.63 3.98
C ASN A 87 34.36 -17.29 4.18
N GLY A 88 34.42 -16.83 5.44
CA GLY A 88 34.97 -15.52 5.79
C GLY A 88 33.98 -14.35 5.68
N ILE A 89 32.83 -14.55 5.02
CA ILE A 89 31.75 -13.56 4.96
C ILE A 89 30.69 -13.88 6.01
N VAL A 90 30.13 -15.09 5.96
CA VAL A 90 29.17 -15.58 6.95
C VAL A 90 29.89 -16.40 8.01
N ARG A 91 29.87 -15.92 9.26
CA ARG A 91 30.53 -16.60 10.38
C ARG A 91 29.72 -17.76 10.95
N ALA A 92 28.39 -17.65 10.91
CA ALA A 92 27.48 -18.63 11.48
C ALA A 92 26.30 -18.84 10.52
N PRO A 93 26.30 -19.93 9.73
CA PRO A 93 25.26 -20.17 8.72
C PRO A 93 23.84 -20.11 9.27
N THR A 94 23.59 -20.62 10.48
CA THR A 94 22.27 -20.61 11.13
C THR A 94 21.68 -19.23 11.43
N ARG A 95 22.48 -18.17 11.35
CA ARG A 95 22.03 -16.78 11.54
C ARG A 95 21.48 -16.16 10.26
N VAL A 96 21.70 -16.81 9.11
CA VAL A 96 21.14 -16.39 7.83
C VAL A 96 19.64 -16.68 7.81
N ARG A 97 18.86 -15.66 7.45
CA ARG A 97 17.39 -15.74 7.38
C ARG A 97 16.87 -15.85 5.96
N SER A 98 17.51 -15.15 5.02
CA SER A 98 17.11 -15.18 3.61
C SER A 98 18.30 -14.86 2.71
N ILE A 99 18.31 -15.47 1.52
CA ILE A 99 19.26 -15.19 0.46
C ILE A 99 18.50 -15.01 -0.85
N SER A 100 18.80 -13.93 -1.57
CA SER A 100 18.38 -13.73 -2.95
C SER A 100 19.61 -13.35 -3.74
N TRP A 101 19.56 -13.51 -5.05
CA TRP A 101 20.62 -13.03 -5.91
C TRP A 101 20.08 -12.29 -7.11
N VAL A 102 20.84 -11.32 -7.61
CA VAL A 102 20.48 -10.44 -8.70
C VAL A 102 21.46 -10.62 -9.83
N LEU A 103 20.99 -11.32 -10.87
CA LEU A 103 21.70 -11.48 -12.13
C LEU A 103 21.54 -10.22 -13.00
N PRO A 104 22.59 -9.82 -13.75
CA PRO A 104 22.48 -8.82 -14.81
C PRO A 104 21.49 -9.24 -15.90
N GLU A 105 20.82 -8.27 -16.55
CA GLU A 105 19.82 -8.55 -17.58
C GLU A 105 20.37 -9.36 -18.76
N ASP A 106 21.60 -9.09 -19.20
CA ASP A 106 22.23 -9.82 -20.31
C ASP A 106 22.41 -11.31 -19.99
N GLN A 107 22.74 -11.61 -18.72
CA GLN A 107 22.87 -12.98 -18.23
C GLN A 107 21.50 -13.67 -18.14
N LEU A 108 20.45 -12.96 -17.73
CA LEU A 108 19.08 -13.51 -17.68
C LEU A 108 18.53 -13.84 -19.08
N ARG A 109 18.82 -13.00 -20.08
CA ARG A 109 18.26 -13.17 -21.44
C ARG A 109 18.99 -14.23 -22.25
N ASN A 110 20.33 -14.22 -22.22
CA ASN A 110 21.16 -15.01 -23.14
C ASN A 110 22.31 -15.74 -22.43
N GLY A 111 22.39 -15.67 -21.10
CA GLY A 111 23.47 -16.25 -20.33
C GLY A 111 23.34 -17.75 -20.16
N ASP A 112 24.46 -18.39 -19.90
CA ASP A 112 24.51 -19.79 -19.46
C ASP A 112 24.40 -19.82 -17.92
N PRO A 113 23.39 -20.49 -17.33
CA PRO A 113 23.20 -20.58 -15.89
C PRO A 113 24.44 -21.05 -15.10
N SER A 114 25.33 -21.82 -15.74
CA SER A 114 26.60 -22.25 -15.10
C SER A 114 27.55 -21.09 -14.77
N HIS A 115 27.33 -19.92 -15.37
CA HIS A 115 28.10 -18.70 -15.14
C HIS A 115 27.42 -17.75 -14.14
N ASP A 116 26.20 -18.02 -13.70
CA ASP A 116 25.40 -17.13 -12.84
C ASP A 116 26.14 -16.77 -11.55
N VAL A 117 26.77 -17.75 -10.91
CA VAL A 117 27.55 -17.56 -9.68
C VAL A 117 28.65 -16.49 -9.83
N LYS A 118 29.23 -16.35 -11.03
CA LYS A 118 30.34 -15.40 -11.26
C LYS A 118 29.87 -13.95 -11.37
N VAL A 119 28.61 -13.73 -11.73
CA VAL A 119 28.07 -12.40 -12.05
C VAL A 119 26.93 -11.96 -11.13
N ALA A 120 26.40 -12.87 -10.32
CA ALA A 120 25.31 -12.60 -9.40
C ALA A 120 25.75 -11.68 -8.25
N SER A 121 25.00 -10.59 -8.06
CA SER A 121 25.01 -9.84 -6.79
C SER A 121 24.14 -10.54 -5.76
N VAL A 122 24.61 -10.79 -4.54
CA VAL A 122 23.87 -11.55 -3.53
C VAL A 122 23.32 -10.60 -2.45
N LEU A 123 22.02 -10.69 -2.20
CA LEU A 123 21.34 -10.10 -1.05
C LEU A 123 21.28 -11.14 0.06
N LEU A 124 21.82 -10.81 1.22
CA LEU A 124 21.92 -11.70 2.37
C LEU A 124 21.32 -11.02 3.59
N LEU A 125 20.26 -11.60 4.16
CA LEU A 125 19.73 -11.16 5.44
C LEU A 125 20.36 -12.01 6.56
N VAL A 126 21.21 -11.38 7.36
CA VAL A 126 21.92 -12.02 8.47
C VAL A 126 21.93 -11.08 9.66
N ASP A 127 21.46 -11.55 10.81
CA ASP A 127 21.48 -10.78 12.07
C ASP A 127 20.76 -9.44 12.04
N GLY A 128 19.64 -9.37 11.32
CA GLY A 128 18.89 -8.13 11.13
C GLY A 128 19.55 -7.16 10.16
N ASN A 129 20.70 -7.50 9.56
CA ASN A 129 21.35 -6.67 8.55
C ASN A 129 21.06 -7.24 7.17
N LEU A 130 20.50 -6.40 6.29
CA LEU A 130 20.43 -6.70 4.88
C LEU A 130 21.77 -6.30 4.24
N VAL A 131 22.53 -7.30 3.82
CA VAL A 131 23.87 -7.14 3.25
C VAL A 131 23.82 -7.41 1.75
N LEU A 132 24.49 -6.54 0.98
CA LEU A 132 24.80 -6.76 -0.41
C LEU A 132 26.23 -7.29 -0.56
N LEU A 133 26.38 -8.34 -1.37
CA LEU A 133 27.66 -8.87 -1.82
C LEU A 133 27.72 -8.69 -3.34
N GLN A 134 28.66 -7.90 -3.84
CA GLN A 134 28.84 -7.69 -5.27
C GLN A 134 30.08 -8.44 -5.76
N PRO A 135 29.99 -9.17 -6.87
CA PRO A 135 31.13 -9.88 -7.41
C PRO A 135 32.18 -8.86 -7.89
N SER A 136 33.42 -9.04 -7.45
CA SER A 136 34.58 -8.30 -7.93
C SER A 136 35.71 -9.27 -8.27
N MET A 137 36.54 -8.89 -9.24
CA MET A 137 37.71 -9.67 -9.62
C MET A 137 38.90 -9.18 -8.83
N SER A 138 39.59 -10.08 -8.13
CA SER A 138 40.87 -9.77 -7.50
C SER A 138 41.99 -9.62 -8.54
N ASP A 139 43.12 -9.03 -8.14
CA ASP A 139 44.31 -8.88 -9.00
C ASP A 139 44.88 -10.23 -9.48
N THR A 140 44.58 -11.33 -8.76
CA THR A 140 44.96 -12.70 -9.12
C THR A 140 43.95 -13.41 -10.03
N GLY A 141 42.82 -12.77 -10.34
CA GLY A 141 41.73 -13.34 -11.15
C GLY A 141 40.74 -14.20 -10.37
N ASP A 142 40.88 -14.31 -9.05
CA ASP A 142 39.93 -15.01 -8.20
C ASP A 142 38.69 -14.14 -7.94
N LEU A 143 37.52 -14.79 -7.89
CA LEU A 143 36.24 -14.15 -7.57
C LEU A 143 36.23 -13.72 -6.09
N LYS A 144 36.10 -12.42 -5.86
CA LYS A 144 35.93 -11.81 -4.55
C LYS A 144 34.52 -11.20 -4.48
N TYR A 145 34.05 -10.95 -3.26
CA TYR A 145 32.84 -10.18 -3.03
C TYR A 145 33.14 -8.94 -2.23
N ASP A 146 32.68 -7.80 -2.74
CA ASP A 146 32.64 -6.55 -1.98
C ASP A 146 31.33 -6.50 -1.18
N MET A 147 31.47 -6.31 0.13
CA MET A 147 30.38 -6.38 1.10
C MET A 147 29.94 -5.00 1.52
N ARG A 148 28.63 -4.75 1.51
CA ARG A 148 28.02 -3.50 2.00
C ARG A 148 26.72 -3.77 2.72
N VAL A 149 26.52 -3.16 3.88
CA VAL A 149 25.22 -3.20 4.58
C VAL A 149 24.27 -2.18 3.92
N ILE A 150 23.11 -2.65 3.44
CA ILE A 150 22.06 -1.83 2.82
C ILE A 150 21.15 -1.23 3.88
N SER A 151 20.72 -2.06 4.83
CA SER A 151 19.78 -1.67 5.88
C SER A 151 20.02 -2.48 7.15
N HIS A 152 19.68 -1.88 8.29
CA HIS A 152 19.79 -2.47 9.62
C HIS A 152 18.39 -2.75 10.17
N ASP A 153 18.32 -3.56 11.23
CA ASP A 153 17.09 -3.91 11.94
C ASP A 153 15.98 -4.47 11.02
N VAL A 154 16.38 -5.16 9.94
CA VAL A 154 15.49 -5.78 8.96
C VAL A 154 15.01 -7.12 9.49
N GLU A 155 13.71 -7.26 9.65
CA GLU A 155 13.06 -8.52 10.03
C GLU A 155 12.98 -9.47 8.83
N TYR A 156 12.50 -8.96 7.70
CA TYR A 156 12.49 -9.66 6.42
C TYR A 156 12.53 -8.68 5.25
N TYR A 157 12.90 -9.18 4.07
CA TYR A 157 12.82 -8.42 2.82
C TYR A 157 12.02 -9.21 1.77
N ILE A 158 11.50 -8.51 0.77
CA ILE A 158 10.85 -9.10 -0.39
C ILE A 158 11.49 -8.51 -1.65
N LEU A 159 12.12 -9.35 -2.45
CA LEU A 159 12.56 -9.01 -3.80
C LEU A 159 11.47 -9.43 -4.79
N MET A 160 10.83 -8.46 -5.45
CA MET A 160 9.63 -8.74 -6.26
C MET A 160 9.89 -9.64 -7.47
N ARG A 161 11.13 -9.61 -7.98
CA ARG A 161 11.55 -10.48 -9.07
C ARG A 161 11.65 -11.96 -8.66
N ASP A 162 11.67 -12.28 -7.36
CA ASP A 162 11.56 -13.66 -6.88
C ASP A 162 10.10 -14.09 -6.63
N GLN A 163 9.13 -13.18 -6.76
CA GLN A 163 7.69 -13.40 -6.49
C GLN A 163 6.85 -13.47 -7.79
N LEU A 164 7.45 -13.91 -8.89
CA LEU A 164 6.84 -13.79 -10.22
C LEU A 164 5.48 -14.47 -10.33
N SER A 165 5.34 -15.68 -9.78
CA SER A 165 4.11 -16.47 -9.88
C SER A 165 2.89 -15.85 -9.19
N PHE A 166 3.09 -14.96 -8.21
CA PHE A 166 2.01 -14.32 -7.46
C PHE A 166 1.63 -12.95 -7.99
N ASN A 167 2.63 -12.20 -8.48
CA ASN A 167 2.47 -10.81 -8.88
C ASN A 167 2.28 -10.63 -10.39
N PHE A 168 2.75 -11.57 -11.20
CA PHE A 168 2.65 -11.50 -12.65
C PHE A 168 1.91 -12.74 -13.15
N ALA A 169 0.90 -12.53 -14.00
CA ALA A 169 0.31 -13.64 -14.73
C ALA A 169 1.44 -14.32 -15.53
N PRO A 170 1.45 -15.67 -15.65
CA PRO A 170 2.36 -16.31 -16.60
C PRO A 170 2.13 -15.64 -17.95
N PRO A 171 3.20 -15.31 -18.71
CA PRO A 171 3.02 -14.85 -20.07
C PRO A 171 2.15 -15.90 -20.74
N VAL A 172 0.96 -15.50 -21.18
CA VAL A 172 0.19 -16.34 -22.09
C VAL A 172 1.17 -16.63 -23.22
N GLU A 173 1.39 -17.92 -23.54
CA GLU A 173 2.02 -18.35 -24.77
C GLU A 173 1.14 -17.85 -25.94
N GLU A 174 1.13 -16.56 -26.16
CA GLU A 174 0.63 -15.97 -27.39
C GLU A 174 1.80 -16.15 -28.34
N SER A 175 1.76 -17.27 -29.06
CA SER A 175 2.62 -17.60 -30.18
C SER A 175 2.46 -16.53 -31.27
N LEU A 176 2.97 -15.34 -31.02
CA LEU A 176 3.13 -14.30 -32.03
C LEU A 176 4.50 -14.51 -32.69
N PRO A 177 4.56 -14.43 -34.03
CA PRO A 177 5.82 -14.60 -34.73
C PRO A 177 6.82 -13.52 -34.27
N PRO A 178 8.13 -13.83 -34.22
CA PRO A 178 9.15 -12.89 -33.80
C PRO A 178 9.24 -11.77 -34.83
N SER A 179 8.51 -10.69 -34.58
CA SER A 179 8.67 -9.43 -35.29
C SER A 179 9.44 -8.47 -34.39
N PRO A 180 10.55 -7.88 -34.87
CA PRO A 180 11.35 -6.95 -34.06
C PRO A 180 10.55 -5.74 -33.57
N ALA A 181 9.40 -5.43 -34.19
CA ALA A 181 8.48 -4.38 -33.71
C ALA A 181 7.62 -4.84 -32.51
N ALA A 182 7.23 -6.11 -32.43
CA ALA A 182 6.46 -6.66 -31.31
C ALA A 182 7.33 -6.82 -30.06
N GLU A 183 8.59 -7.24 -30.22
CA GLU A 183 9.58 -7.23 -29.15
C GLU A 183 9.90 -5.80 -28.66
N LEU A 184 9.89 -4.79 -29.54
CA LEU A 184 10.11 -3.40 -29.11
C LEU A 184 8.92 -2.86 -28.31
N VAL A 185 7.70 -3.31 -28.62
CA VAL A 185 6.48 -2.96 -27.89
C VAL A 185 6.41 -3.71 -26.55
N LEU A 186 6.70 -5.02 -26.52
CA LEU A 186 6.81 -5.82 -25.29
C LEU A 186 7.97 -5.36 -24.40
N ASN A 187 9.15 -5.06 -24.97
CA ASN A 187 10.26 -4.46 -24.22
C ASN A 187 9.86 -3.08 -23.67
N LYS A 188 9.06 -2.27 -24.39
CA LYS A 188 8.52 -1.01 -23.84
C LYS A 188 7.59 -1.21 -22.65
N TYR A 189 6.85 -2.31 -22.60
CA TYR A 189 6.00 -2.69 -21.46
C TYR A 189 6.79 -3.28 -20.29
N HIS A 190 7.93 -3.93 -20.56
CA HIS A 190 8.83 -4.46 -19.54
C HIS A 190 9.84 -3.43 -19.00
N SER A 191 10.14 -2.36 -19.74
CA SER A 191 11.21 -1.41 -19.43
C SER A 191 10.75 -0.06 -18.85
N ASN A 192 9.50 0.08 -18.39
CA ASN A 192 9.03 1.33 -17.78
C ASN A 192 8.30 1.06 -16.45
N LEU A 193 9.05 1.05 -15.34
CA LEU A 193 8.57 1.13 -13.95
C LEU A 193 7.40 0.18 -13.56
N SER A 194 7.54 -1.12 -13.84
CA SER A 194 6.56 -2.13 -13.37
C SER A 194 6.69 -2.47 -11.87
N LEU A 195 7.64 -1.87 -11.14
CA LEU A 195 8.06 -2.30 -9.80
C LEU A 195 8.46 -3.78 -9.72
N ARG A 196 8.69 -4.45 -10.86
CA ARG A 196 9.05 -5.88 -10.95
C ARG A 196 10.34 -6.18 -10.20
N ASP A 197 11.28 -5.25 -10.24
CA ASP A 197 12.57 -5.36 -9.58
C ASP A 197 12.63 -4.59 -8.27
N SER A 198 11.48 -4.22 -7.70
CA SER A 198 11.44 -3.50 -6.43
C SER A 198 11.91 -4.38 -5.26
N LEU A 199 12.65 -3.76 -4.35
CA LEU A 199 13.14 -4.35 -3.11
C LEU A 199 12.39 -3.73 -1.94
N TRP A 200 11.75 -4.56 -1.13
CA TRP A 200 10.97 -4.15 0.03
C TRP A 200 11.63 -4.69 1.30
N THR A 201 11.68 -3.92 2.36
CA THR A 201 12.22 -4.33 3.67
C THR A 201 11.28 -3.92 4.77
N PHE A 202 11.04 -4.83 5.71
CA PHE A 202 10.28 -4.53 6.92
C PHE A 202 11.22 -4.52 8.13
N CYS A 203 11.22 -3.41 8.87
CA CYS A 203 12.11 -3.20 10.03
C CYS A 203 11.33 -3.18 11.36
N GLY A 204 10.32 -4.03 11.51
CA GLY A 204 9.48 -4.13 12.71
C GLY A 204 8.38 -3.06 12.83
N ASN A 205 8.66 -1.82 12.40
CA ASN A 205 7.68 -0.71 12.46
C ASN A 205 7.33 -0.15 11.09
N ASN A 206 8.33 -0.04 10.20
CA ASN A 206 8.17 0.60 8.91
C ASN A 206 8.43 -0.39 7.79
N LEU A 207 7.57 -0.35 6.76
CA LEU A 207 7.85 -0.98 5.48
C LEU A 207 8.53 0.04 4.59
N THR A 208 9.73 -0.25 4.12
CA THR A 208 10.47 0.60 3.19
C THR A 208 10.68 -0.09 1.86
N ALA A 209 10.80 0.68 0.78
CA ALA A 209 10.96 0.13 -0.56
C ALA A 209 11.91 0.95 -1.44
N TRP A 210 12.55 0.27 -2.37
CA TRP A 210 13.22 0.85 -3.54
C TRP A 210 12.45 0.40 -4.78
N GLY A 211 12.16 1.34 -5.70
CA GLY A 211 11.40 1.05 -6.91
C GLY A 211 12.13 0.10 -7.87
N ASP A 212 13.46 0.11 -7.82
CA ASP A 212 14.34 -0.77 -8.58
C ASP A 212 15.55 -1.18 -7.71
N VAL A 213 15.81 -2.48 -7.61
CA VAL A 213 16.99 -3.01 -6.92
C VAL A 213 18.29 -2.58 -7.61
N GLN A 214 18.28 -2.31 -8.91
CA GLN A 214 19.46 -1.85 -9.64
C GLN A 214 20.00 -0.51 -9.10
N ASP A 215 19.13 0.38 -8.64
CA ASP A 215 19.54 1.62 -7.98
C ASP A 215 20.31 1.34 -6.68
N VAL A 216 19.93 0.28 -5.96
CA VAL A 216 20.66 -0.17 -4.76
C VAL A 216 21.99 -0.79 -5.18
N LEU A 217 22.03 -1.58 -6.25
CA LEU A 217 23.26 -2.26 -6.71
C LEU A 217 24.32 -1.30 -7.26
N GLN A 218 23.93 -0.32 -8.08
CA GLN A 218 24.89 0.47 -8.88
C GLN A 218 25.47 1.67 -8.13
N ARG A 219 24.73 2.25 -7.17
CA ARG A 219 25.14 3.52 -6.55
C ARG A 219 26.03 3.28 -5.35
N GLU A 220 27.18 3.96 -5.28
CA GLU A 220 28.02 3.97 -4.08
C GLU A 220 27.28 4.60 -2.88
N VAL A 221 26.50 5.66 -3.15
CA VAL A 221 25.64 6.33 -2.17
C VAL A 221 24.26 5.69 -2.18
N MET A 222 23.80 5.24 -1.02
CA MET A 222 22.51 4.56 -0.87
C MET A 222 21.34 5.47 -1.29
N PRO A 223 20.49 5.06 -2.25
CA PRO A 223 19.29 5.81 -2.61
C PRO A 223 18.31 5.86 -1.42
N LYS A 224 17.65 7.00 -1.26
CA LYS A 224 16.62 7.19 -0.21
C LYS A 224 15.47 6.22 -0.47
N SER A 225 15.22 5.32 0.47
CA SER A 225 14.08 4.41 0.42
C SER A 225 12.75 5.14 0.62
N ILE A 226 11.70 4.63 -0.02
CA ILE A 226 10.32 5.08 0.14
C ILE A 226 9.77 4.44 1.40
N ALA A 227 9.32 5.23 2.38
CA ALA A 227 8.68 4.71 3.60
C ALA A 227 7.17 4.63 3.39
N VAL A 228 6.61 3.42 3.58
CA VAL A 228 5.18 3.15 3.58
C VAL A 228 4.74 2.96 5.02
N ASN A 229 4.02 3.94 5.54
CA ASN A 229 3.53 3.91 6.93
C ASN A 229 2.37 2.93 7.04
N LEU A 230 2.51 1.95 7.93
CA LEU A 230 1.52 0.90 8.18
C LEU A 230 1.12 0.89 9.66
N ASP A 231 -0.14 0.57 9.94
CA ASP A 231 -0.70 0.40 11.28
C ASP A 231 -0.89 -1.09 11.66
N PHE A 232 -0.49 -2.01 10.78
CA PHE A 232 -0.61 -3.46 10.96
C PHE A 232 0.67 -4.18 10.53
N TYR A 233 0.82 -5.45 10.93
CA TYR A 233 1.99 -6.26 10.56
C TYR A 233 1.90 -6.72 9.09
N PRO A 234 2.79 -6.27 8.19
CA PRO A 234 2.74 -6.66 6.78
C PRO A 234 3.11 -8.14 6.59
N LEU A 235 2.44 -8.80 5.66
CA LEU A 235 2.70 -10.18 5.28
C LEU A 235 3.13 -10.31 3.82
N SER A 236 2.57 -9.50 2.92
CA SER A 236 2.84 -9.58 1.48
C SER A 236 2.57 -8.26 0.79
N VAL A 237 3.23 -8.05 -0.34
CA VAL A 237 2.97 -6.93 -1.25
C VAL A 237 2.44 -7.51 -2.56
N LEU A 238 1.23 -7.10 -2.92
CA LEU A 238 0.55 -7.50 -4.15
C LEU A 238 0.71 -6.39 -5.17
N LEU A 239 1.77 -6.48 -5.98
CA LEU A 239 2.10 -5.48 -6.99
C LEU A 239 0.97 -5.29 -7.98
N ASN A 240 0.37 -6.37 -8.51
CA ASN A 240 -0.74 -6.28 -9.46
C ASN A 240 -2.00 -5.59 -8.91
N LYS A 241 -2.12 -5.44 -7.59
CA LYS A 241 -3.24 -4.78 -6.92
C LYS A 241 -2.84 -3.46 -6.27
N GLY A 242 -1.56 -3.06 -6.32
CA GLY A 242 -1.13 -1.81 -5.68
C GLY A 242 -1.31 -1.78 -4.15
N ILE A 243 -1.38 -2.95 -3.49
CA ILE A 243 -1.66 -3.06 -2.05
C ILE A 243 -0.62 -3.87 -1.27
N VAL A 244 -0.44 -3.48 -0.02
CA VAL A 244 0.20 -4.28 1.04
C VAL A 244 -0.89 -5.02 1.80
N LEU A 245 -0.73 -6.32 1.97
CA LEU A 245 -1.59 -7.18 2.78
C LEU A 245 -0.90 -7.48 4.10
N GLY A 246 -1.64 -7.42 5.20
CA GLY A 246 -1.11 -7.81 6.49
C GLY A 246 -2.19 -8.22 7.48
N VAL A 247 -1.78 -8.39 8.72
CA VAL A 247 -2.64 -8.86 9.80
C VAL A 247 -2.53 -7.97 11.03
N GLU A 248 -3.66 -7.81 11.71
CA GLU A 248 -3.75 -7.12 12.98
C GLU A 248 -4.34 -8.07 14.04
N PRO A 249 -3.67 -8.23 15.19
CA PRO A 249 -4.19 -9.06 16.28
C PRO A 249 -5.33 -8.34 17.02
N GLU A 250 -6.52 -8.92 17.00
CA GLU A 250 -7.68 -8.50 17.79
C GLU A 250 -7.83 -9.41 19.01
N ALA A 251 -7.59 -8.86 20.20
CA ALA A 251 -7.80 -9.57 21.46
C ALA A 251 -9.23 -9.32 21.96
N ILE A 252 -10.06 -10.37 21.98
CA ILE A 252 -11.43 -10.32 22.48
C ILE A 252 -11.49 -11.06 23.81
N GLN A 253 -11.74 -10.33 24.89
CA GLN A 253 -12.04 -10.92 26.20
C GLN A 253 -13.52 -10.71 26.53
N ARG A 254 -14.29 -11.80 26.52
CA ARG A 254 -15.69 -11.74 26.96
C ARG A 254 -15.76 -11.82 28.48
N ARG A 255 -16.79 -11.20 29.07
CA ARG A 255 -16.97 -11.15 30.53
C ARG A 255 -17.30 -12.51 31.17
N ASP A 256 -17.73 -13.48 30.37
CA ASP A 256 -18.17 -14.82 30.79
C ASP A 256 -17.06 -15.89 30.69
N ILE A 257 -15.86 -15.54 30.22
CA ILE A 257 -14.71 -16.44 30.10
C ILE A 257 -13.47 -15.83 30.76
N THR A 258 -12.61 -16.68 31.33
CA THR A 258 -11.39 -16.27 32.04
C THR A 258 -10.16 -16.20 31.13
N PHE A 259 -10.31 -16.34 29.82
CA PHE A 259 -9.23 -16.29 28.84
C PHE A 259 -9.56 -15.32 27.69
N ALA A 260 -8.53 -14.76 27.08
CA ALA A 260 -8.68 -13.92 25.88
C ALA A 260 -8.64 -14.80 24.63
N VAL A 261 -9.48 -14.46 23.65
CA VAL A 261 -9.43 -15.04 22.30
C VAL A 261 -8.68 -14.07 21.40
N LEU A 262 -7.58 -14.52 20.82
CA LEU A 262 -6.87 -13.76 19.80
C LEU A 262 -7.42 -14.13 18.42
N LYS A 263 -7.84 -13.13 17.65
CA LYS A 263 -8.17 -13.27 16.22
C LYS A 263 -7.22 -12.41 15.41
N PHE A 264 -6.99 -12.79 14.16
CA PHE A 264 -6.21 -11.97 13.23
C PHE A 264 -7.16 -11.43 12.17
N ALA A 265 -7.31 -10.11 12.12
CA ALA A 265 -8.04 -9.42 11.07
C ALA A 265 -7.09 -9.16 9.90
N ILE A 266 -7.55 -9.40 8.67
CA ILE A 266 -6.79 -9.10 7.46
C ILE A 266 -6.96 -7.61 7.15
N ARG A 267 -5.84 -6.90 6.99
CA ARG A 267 -5.80 -5.49 6.65
C ARG A 267 -5.10 -5.29 5.30
N THR A 268 -5.50 -4.25 4.58
CA THR A 268 -4.92 -3.87 3.29
C THR A 268 -4.57 -2.39 3.29
N HIS A 269 -3.46 -2.02 2.66
CA HIS A 269 -3.01 -0.64 2.52
C HIS A 269 -2.54 -0.34 1.10
N LEU A 270 -2.82 0.85 0.58
CA LEU A 270 -2.38 1.26 -0.76
C LEU A 270 -0.96 1.81 -0.70
N PHE A 271 -0.03 1.23 -1.46
CA PHE A 271 1.36 1.73 -1.52
C PHE A 271 1.59 2.75 -2.65
N LEU A 272 0.76 2.72 -3.70
CA LEU A 272 0.92 3.59 -4.88
C LEU A 272 1.06 5.09 -4.54
N PRO A 273 0.30 5.67 -3.58
CA PRO A 273 0.44 7.08 -3.22
C PRO A 273 1.88 7.46 -2.84
N TYR A 274 2.55 6.60 -2.06
CA TYR A 274 3.92 6.85 -1.59
C TYR A 274 4.94 6.86 -2.74
N PHE A 275 4.77 5.97 -3.73
CA PHE A 275 5.63 5.93 -4.90
C PHE A 275 5.40 7.15 -5.81
N LEU A 276 4.16 7.53 -6.05
CA LEU A 276 3.83 8.72 -6.83
C LEU A 276 4.38 9.98 -6.17
N GLN A 277 4.19 10.14 -4.86
CA GLN A 277 4.74 11.26 -4.10
C GLN A 277 6.26 11.30 -4.22
N HIS A 278 6.94 10.17 -4.07
CA HIS A 278 8.40 10.08 -4.21
C HIS A 278 8.88 10.53 -5.61
N SER A 279 8.26 10.03 -6.68
CA SER A 279 8.59 10.43 -8.06
C SER A 279 8.35 11.93 -8.28
N LEU A 280 7.25 12.48 -7.77
CA LEU A 280 6.93 13.90 -7.89
C LEU A 280 7.90 14.79 -7.10
N VAL A 281 8.34 14.37 -5.91
CA VAL A 281 9.37 15.08 -5.12
C VAL A 281 10.72 15.10 -5.85
N GLN A 282 11.06 14.03 -6.56
CA GLN A 282 12.28 13.97 -7.38
C GLN A 282 12.16 14.69 -8.73
N GLY A 283 10.98 15.17 -9.09
CA GLY A 283 10.72 15.79 -10.39
C GLY A 283 10.61 14.80 -11.56
N ASP A 284 10.52 13.50 -11.28
CA ASP A 284 10.39 12.44 -12.29
C ASP A 284 8.92 12.24 -12.69
N ILE A 285 8.38 13.21 -13.44
CA ILE A 285 7.03 13.17 -14.00
C ILE A 285 6.83 11.96 -14.94
N PRO A 286 7.78 11.58 -15.81
CA PRO A 286 7.64 10.38 -16.65
C PRO A 286 7.44 9.11 -15.84
N ALA A 287 8.22 8.89 -14.77
CA ALA A 287 8.05 7.74 -13.88
C ALA A 287 6.66 7.73 -13.22
N ALA A 288 6.21 8.87 -12.71
CA ALA A 288 4.89 9.02 -12.10
C ALA A 288 3.76 8.69 -13.11
N HIS A 289 3.90 9.13 -14.36
CA HIS A 289 2.92 8.83 -15.40
C HIS A 289 2.89 7.34 -15.77
N SER A 290 4.07 6.70 -15.82
CA SER A 290 4.19 5.25 -16.07
C SER A 290 3.48 4.44 -14.99
N LEU A 291 3.67 4.79 -13.72
CA LEU A 291 2.96 4.17 -12.59
C LEU A 291 1.44 4.37 -12.71
N CYS A 292 0.99 5.58 -13.01
CA CYS A 292 -0.44 5.85 -13.22
C CYS A 292 -1.03 5.00 -14.36
N GLN A 293 -0.33 4.89 -15.49
CA GLN A 293 -0.78 4.02 -16.60
C GLN A 293 -0.86 2.56 -16.16
N HIS A 294 0.17 2.06 -15.50
CA HIS A 294 0.22 0.66 -15.03
C HIS A 294 -0.96 0.33 -14.12
N PHE A 295 -1.29 1.21 -13.17
CA PHE A 295 -2.34 0.99 -12.17
C PHE A 295 -3.73 1.48 -12.56
N SER A 296 -3.90 2.10 -13.74
CA SER A 296 -5.16 2.68 -14.22
C SER A 296 -6.32 1.69 -14.34
N HIS A 297 -6.01 0.39 -14.47
CA HIS A 297 -7.00 -0.68 -14.59
C HIS A 297 -7.70 -1.02 -13.26
N LEU A 298 -7.17 -0.57 -12.12
CA LEU A 298 -7.74 -0.85 -10.81
C LEU A 298 -8.99 0.02 -10.55
N SER A 299 -10.06 -0.60 -10.07
CA SER A 299 -11.33 0.11 -9.81
C SER A 299 -11.21 1.20 -8.73
N TYR A 300 -10.27 1.05 -7.80
CA TYR A 300 -9.96 2.02 -6.73
C TYR A 300 -8.77 2.92 -7.07
N PHE A 301 -8.31 2.94 -8.33
CA PHE A 301 -7.22 3.83 -8.75
C PHE A 301 -7.51 5.32 -8.46
N PRO A 302 -8.72 5.87 -8.71
CA PRO A 302 -9.02 7.25 -8.33
C PRO A 302 -8.87 7.49 -6.82
N HIS A 303 -9.22 6.51 -6.00
CA HIS A 303 -9.06 6.60 -4.55
C HIS A 303 -7.58 6.58 -4.12
N ALA A 304 -6.71 5.85 -4.82
CA ALA A 304 -5.27 5.95 -4.57
C ALA A 304 -4.73 7.37 -4.84
N LEU A 305 -5.22 8.02 -5.91
CA LEU A 305 -4.83 9.41 -6.22
C LEU A 305 -5.44 10.43 -5.25
N GLU A 306 -6.64 10.14 -4.72
CA GLU A 306 -7.23 10.89 -3.61
C GLU A 306 -6.35 10.83 -2.36
N ILE A 307 -5.85 9.64 -2.00
CA ILE A 307 -4.93 9.47 -0.86
C ILE A 307 -3.61 10.21 -1.11
N LEU A 308 -3.08 10.18 -2.33
CA LEU A 308 -1.89 10.97 -2.69
C LEU A 308 -2.13 12.46 -2.43
N LEU A 309 -3.24 13.01 -2.91
CA LEU A 309 -3.59 14.41 -2.72
C LEU A 309 -3.74 14.74 -1.22
N HIS A 310 -4.37 13.84 -0.47
CA HIS A 310 -4.54 13.98 0.98
C HIS A 310 -3.20 14.00 1.73
N HIS A 311 -2.30 13.05 1.47
CA HIS A 311 -0.99 12.98 2.14
C HIS A 311 -0.18 14.26 1.89
N VAL A 312 -0.14 14.73 0.63
CA VAL A 312 0.61 15.94 0.28
C VAL A 312 -0.01 17.19 0.89
N LEU A 313 -1.34 17.26 0.94
CA LEU A 313 -2.06 18.36 1.59
C LEU A 313 -1.79 18.39 3.10
N ASP A 314 -1.82 17.24 3.77
CA ASP A 314 -1.51 17.15 5.21
C ASP A 314 -0.08 17.61 5.51
N GLU A 315 0.90 17.15 4.71
CA GLU A 315 2.30 17.57 4.85
C GLU A 315 2.48 19.07 4.64
N GLU A 316 1.77 19.66 3.66
CA GLU A 316 1.85 21.09 3.40
C GLU A 316 1.20 21.93 4.49
N VAL A 317 0.03 21.52 5.01
CA VAL A 317 -0.63 22.19 6.14
C VAL A 317 0.29 22.17 7.37
N ASP A 318 0.92 21.03 7.67
CA ASP A 318 1.88 20.90 8.76
C ASP A 318 3.13 21.78 8.55
N ASN A 319 3.58 21.94 7.30
CA ASN A 319 4.72 22.80 6.97
C ASN A 319 4.36 24.29 7.13
N VAL A 320 3.18 24.73 6.68
CA VAL A 320 2.69 26.10 6.89
C VAL A 320 2.58 26.42 8.38
N ASP A 321 2.10 25.47 9.19
CA ASP A 321 2.03 25.63 10.65
C ASP A 321 3.43 25.75 11.29
N ARG A 322 4.44 25.04 10.78
CA ARG A 322 5.82 25.14 11.25
C ARG A 322 6.47 26.46 10.84
N GLU A 323 6.27 26.89 9.59
CA GLU A 323 6.76 28.18 9.08
C GLU A 323 6.14 29.36 9.83
N SER A 324 4.86 29.27 10.21
CA SER A 324 4.21 30.31 11.03
C SER A 324 4.79 30.43 12.45
N LYS A 325 5.48 29.39 12.94
CA LYS A 325 6.05 29.32 14.30
C LYS A 325 7.55 29.61 14.36
N LEU A 326 8.26 29.64 13.24
CA LEU A 326 9.71 29.85 13.16
C LEU A 326 9.98 31.20 12.47
N ASP A 327 10.66 32.13 13.16
CA ASP A 327 11.11 33.41 12.58
C ASP A 327 11.91 33.19 11.29
N ASP A 328 11.39 33.68 10.16
CA ASP A 328 11.96 34.12 8.85
C ASP A 328 13.26 33.48 8.26
N GLN A 329 13.84 32.44 8.85
CA GLN A 329 15.17 31.91 8.50
C GLN A 329 15.17 30.45 8.04
N ALA A 330 14.00 29.79 7.96
CA ALA A 330 13.89 28.50 7.32
C ALA A 330 13.90 28.65 5.79
N PRO A 331 14.62 27.78 5.04
CA PRO A 331 14.54 27.80 3.58
C PRO A 331 13.09 27.54 3.15
N LYS A 332 12.49 28.46 2.38
CA LYS A 332 11.17 28.28 1.78
C LYS A 332 11.18 26.98 0.99
N HIS A 333 10.46 25.97 1.46
CA HIS A 333 10.32 24.73 0.73
C HIS A 333 9.38 25.00 -0.44
N ASP A 334 9.78 24.64 -1.67
CA ASP A 334 8.86 24.72 -2.80
C ASP A 334 7.67 23.79 -2.53
N PRO A 335 6.43 24.30 -2.56
CA PRO A 335 5.26 23.49 -2.24
C PRO A 335 5.09 22.38 -3.28
N LEU A 336 4.91 21.14 -2.82
CA LEU A 336 4.68 19.99 -3.70
C LEU A 336 3.24 19.95 -4.24
N LEU A 337 2.28 20.52 -3.50
CA LEU A 337 0.86 20.47 -3.83
C LEU A 337 0.51 21.03 -5.22
N PRO A 338 1.02 22.20 -5.66
CA PRO A 338 0.77 22.70 -7.02
C PRO A 338 1.24 21.74 -8.11
N SER A 339 2.38 21.08 -7.90
CA SER A 339 2.93 20.08 -8.83
C SER A 339 2.03 18.85 -8.88
N VAL A 340 1.52 18.38 -7.74
CA VAL A 340 0.59 17.25 -7.66
C VAL A 340 -0.75 17.59 -8.33
N ILE A 341 -1.32 18.76 -8.06
CA ILE A 341 -2.57 19.22 -8.68
C ILE A 341 -2.41 19.28 -10.19
N SER A 342 -1.32 19.89 -10.68
CA SER A 342 -1.03 19.99 -12.11
C SER A 342 -0.85 18.62 -12.75
N PHE A 343 -0.15 17.70 -12.06
CA PHE A 343 0.04 16.33 -12.50
C PHE A 343 -1.29 15.56 -12.60
N LEU A 344 -2.15 15.67 -11.59
CA LEU A 344 -3.46 15.03 -11.56
C LEU A 344 -4.37 15.58 -12.67
N GLN A 345 -4.36 16.89 -12.88
CA GLN A 345 -5.15 17.54 -13.94
C GLN A 345 -4.68 17.12 -15.33
N ALA A 346 -3.37 16.96 -15.54
CA ALA A 346 -2.80 16.54 -16.82
C ALA A 346 -2.97 15.03 -17.10
N SER A 347 -2.92 14.19 -16.06
CA SER A 347 -2.90 12.73 -16.20
C SER A 347 -4.29 12.09 -16.26
N LEU A 348 -5.34 12.80 -15.85
CA LEU A 348 -6.68 12.22 -15.65
C LEU A 348 -7.76 12.85 -16.53
N PRO A 349 -8.85 12.11 -16.81
CA PRO A 349 -10.05 12.71 -17.36
C PRO A 349 -10.61 13.81 -16.43
N PRO A 350 -11.11 14.94 -16.97
CA PRO A 350 -11.59 16.05 -16.16
C PRO A 350 -12.67 15.67 -15.13
N SER A 351 -13.56 14.72 -15.46
CA SER A 351 -14.60 14.25 -14.54
C SER A 351 -14.03 13.52 -13.32
N VAL A 352 -12.97 12.73 -13.52
CA VAL A 352 -12.31 11.96 -12.45
C VAL A 352 -11.47 12.89 -11.58
N TYR A 353 -10.75 13.84 -12.19
CA TYR A 353 -10.01 14.87 -11.46
C TYR A 353 -10.93 15.66 -10.51
N LEU A 354 -12.06 16.15 -11.01
CA LEU A 354 -13.03 16.88 -10.18
C LEU A 354 -13.61 16.01 -9.06
N ASP A 355 -13.79 14.71 -9.29
CA ASP A 355 -14.25 13.77 -8.27
C ASP A 355 -13.20 13.57 -7.17
N ILE A 356 -11.93 13.36 -7.55
CA ILE A 356 -10.83 13.21 -6.59
C ILE A 356 -10.69 14.45 -5.69
N VAL A 357 -10.72 15.64 -6.28
CA VAL A 357 -10.62 16.90 -5.53
C VAL A 357 -11.75 17.04 -4.51
N VAL A 358 -13.00 16.75 -4.91
CA VAL A 358 -14.14 16.89 -3.99
C VAL A 358 -14.15 15.82 -2.90
N GLN A 359 -13.75 14.58 -3.21
CA GLN A 359 -13.65 13.52 -2.19
C GLN A 359 -12.56 13.84 -1.17
N CYS A 360 -11.39 14.29 -1.63
CA CYS A 360 -10.31 14.75 -0.76
C CYS A 360 -10.77 15.91 0.14
N THR A 361 -11.41 16.93 -0.45
CA THR A 361 -11.94 18.07 0.31
C THR A 361 -12.93 17.60 1.39
N ARG A 362 -13.87 16.72 1.06
CA ARG A 362 -14.91 16.27 2.01
C ARG A 362 -14.40 15.39 3.15
N LYS A 363 -13.22 14.80 3.03
CA LYS A 363 -12.59 13.97 4.06
C LYS A 363 -11.53 14.72 4.89
N THR A 364 -11.24 15.96 4.52
CA THR A 364 -10.26 16.81 5.22
C THR A 364 -10.96 17.90 6.03
N GLU A 365 -10.21 18.51 6.95
CA GLU A 365 -10.71 19.56 7.83
C GLU A 365 -10.76 20.93 7.11
N LEU A 366 -11.63 21.83 7.56
CA LEU A 366 -11.81 23.18 6.98
C LEU A 366 -10.50 23.97 6.83
N ARG A 367 -9.54 23.80 7.75
CA ARG A 367 -8.22 24.43 7.65
C ARG A 367 -7.46 24.01 6.40
N SER A 368 -7.48 22.72 6.07
CA SER A 368 -6.80 22.14 4.91
C SER A 368 -7.44 22.61 3.60
N TRP A 369 -8.74 22.95 3.63
CA TRP A 369 -9.43 23.46 2.45
C TRP A 369 -8.86 24.81 2.02
N ARG A 370 -8.49 25.68 2.96
CA ARG A 370 -7.91 26.99 2.62
C ARG A 370 -6.58 26.83 1.88
N THR A 371 -5.72 25.91 2.33
CA THR A 371 -4.47 25.57 1.66
C THR A 371 -4.73 24.97 0.28
N LEU A 372 -5.67 24.03 0.18
CA LEU A 372 -6.01 23.38 -1.08
C LEU A 372 -6.57 24.38 -2.12
N PHE A 373 -7.52 25.22 -1.72
CA PHE A 373 -8.16 26.22 -2.59
C PHE A 373 -7.31 27.47 -2.86
N ALA A 374 -6.13 27.60 -2.23
CA ALA A 374 -5.13 28.59 -2.64
C ALA A 374 -4.55 28.27 -4.04
N TYR A 375 -4.55 26.98 -4.42
CA TYR A 375 -4.00 26.50 -5.69
C TYR A 375 -5.06 25.99 -6.67
N LEU A 376 -6.32 25.89 -6.24
CA LEU A 376 -7.44 25.47 -7.08
C LEU A 376 -8.34 26.65 -7.47
N PRO A 377 -9.12 26.52 -8.57
CA PRO A 377 -10.22 27.42 -8.85
C PRO A 377 -11.24 27.47 -7.69
N PRO A 378 -11.99 28.57 -7.55
CA PRO A 378 -13.07 28.66 -6.56
C PRO A 378 -14.03 27.47 -6.64
N PRO A 379 -14.59 26.98 -5.51
CA PRO A 379 -15.51 25.84 -5.51
C PRO A 379 -16.69 25.98 -6.48
N LYS A 380 -17.16 27.22 -6.69
CA LYS A 380 -18.21 27.58 -7.64
C LYS A 380 -17.84 27.24 -9.09
N ASP A 381 -16.61 27.50 -9.49
CA ASP A 381 -16.13 27.20 -10.84
C ASP A 381 -15.99 25.69 -11.04
N LEU A 382 -15.48 24.97 -10.03
CA LEU A 382 -15.39 23.51 -10.05
C LEU A 382 -16.78 22.85 -10.10
N PHE A 383 -17.75 23.40 -9.38
CA PHE A 383 -19.15 23.01 -9.45
C PHE A 383 -19.73 23.19 -10.87
N GLU A 384 -19.54 24.36 -11.48
CA GLU A 384 -20.00 24.62 -12.85
C GLU A 384 -19.31 23.72 -13.88
N GLN A 385 -18.03 23.43 -13.70
CA GLN A 385 -17.31 22.45 -14.54
C GLN A 385 -17.88 21.04 -14.39
N ALA A 386 -18.19 20.60 -13.17
CA ALA A 386 -18.83 19.30 -12.92
C ALA A 386 -20.21 19.20 -13.58
N LEU A 387 -20.99 20.29 -13.57
CA LEU A 387 -22.27 20.37 -14.27
C LEU A 387 -22.10 20.31 -15.80
N LYS A 388 -21.13 21.04 -16.36
CA LYS A 388 -20.81 21.01 -17.81
C LYS A 388 -20.37 19.64 -18.27
N LEU A 389 -19.54 18.96 -17.47
CA LEU A 389 -19.11 17.58 -17.68
C LEU A 389 -20.15 16.55 -17.28
N ASN A 390 -21.31 17.03 -16.83
CA ASN A 390 -22.48 16.21 -16.61
C ASN A 390 -22.34 15.18 -15.48
N SER A 391 -21.36 15.40 -14.59
CA SER A 391 -21.10 14.56 -13.41
C SER A 391 -21.92 15.08 -12.22
N LEU A 392 -23.19 14.71 -12.19
CA LEU A 392 -24.13 15.23 -11.19
C LEU A 392 -23.75 14.82 -9.76
N LYS A 393 -23.21 13.60 -9.55
CA LYS A 393 -22.76 13.13 -8.23
C LYS A 393 -21.59 13.95 -7.69
N THR A 394 -20.61 14.25 -8.54
CA THR A 394 -19.47 15.12 -8.20
C THR A 394 -19.95 16.55 -7.90
N ALA A 395 -20.88 17.08 -8.70
CA ALA A 395 -21.48 18.40 -8.46
C ALA A 395 -22.21 18.48 -7.11
N VAL A 396 -22.93 17.42 -6.70
CA VAL A 396 -23.53 17.34 -5.36
C VAL A 396 -22.48 17.36 -4.25
N GLY A 397 -21.32 16.73 -4.46
CA GLY A 397 -20.19 16.84 -3.54
C GLY A 397 -19.74 18.29 -3.34
N TYR A 398 -19.66 19.08 -4.42
CA TYR A 398 -19.25 20.48 -4.36
C TYR A 398 -20.30 21.38 -3.71
N LEU A 399 -21.59 21.01 -3.70
CA LEU A 399 -22.61 21.76 -2.93
C LEU A 399 -22.28 21.81 -1.44
N LEU A 400 -21.75 20.72 -0.88
CA LEU A 400 -21.36 20.68 0.53
C LEU A 400 -20.18 21.61 0.81
N VAL A 401 -19.23 21.66 -0.13
CA VAL A 401 -18.07 22.56 -0.05
C VAL A 401 -18.54 24.02 -0.15
N LEU A 402 -19.42 24.33 -1.12
CA LEU A 402 -19.99 25.67 -1.30
C LEU A 402 -20.73 26.14 -0.04
N GLN A 403 -21.61 25.33 0.53
CA GLN A 403 -22.32 25.66 1.77
C GLN A 403 -21.36 26.03 2.91
N ALA A 404 -20.29 25.26 3.09
CA ALA A 404 -19.34 25.49 4.16
C ALA A 404 -18.46 26.74 3.96
N PHE A 405 -18.22 27.17 2.71
CA PHE A 405 -17.59 28.48 2.44
C PHE A 405 -18.59 29.65 2.57
N GLU A 406 -19.87 29.43 2.26
CA GLU A 406 -20.93 30.44 2.47
C GLU A 406 -21.21 30.69 3.95
N ASP A 407 -21.13 29.68 4.81
CA ASP A 407 -21.26 29.85 6.27
C ASP A 407 -20.16 30.75 6.89
N GLU A 408 -18.99 30.86 6.23
CA GLU A 408 -17.87 31.73 6.65
C GLU A 408 -17.92 33.13 6.01
N ALA A 409 -18.55 33.27 4.84
CA ALA A 409 -18.66 34.54 4.14
C ALA A 409 -19.97 35.25 4.53
N GLU A 410 -19.90 36.35 5.28
CA GLU A 410 -21.05 37.21 5.62
C GLU A 410 -21.67 37.97 4.40
N GLY A 411 -21.70 37.35 3.23
CA GLY A 411 -22.08 37.96 1.95
C GLY A 411 -22.98 37.06 1.11
N HIS A 412 -24.13 37.61 0.71
CA HIS A 412 -25.18 36.93 -0.05
C HIS A 412 -24.77 36.69 -1.51
N GLU A 413 -23.95 35.68 -1.79
CA GLU A 413 -23.97 35.04 -3.11
C GLU A 413 -25.10 34.00 -3.19
N ALA A 414 -25.55 33.68 -4.41
CA ALA A 414 -26.80 33.00 -4.70
C ALA A 414 -27.10 31.84 -3.72
N PRO A 415 -28.29 31.80 -3.11
CA PRO A 415 -28.58 30.82 -2.06
C PRO A 415 -28.33 29.43 -2.61
N VAL A 416 -27.64 28.56 -1.87
CA VAL A 416 -27.42 27.14 -2.21
C VAL A 416 -28.68 26.46 -2.79
N GLU A 417 -29.86 26.93 -2.39
CA GLU A 417 -31.17 26.59 -2.99
C GLU A 417 -31.19 26.63 -4.54
N ASP A 418 -30.63 27.66 -5.17
CA ASP A 418 -30.62 27.82 -6.64
C ASP A 418 -29.79 26.74 -7.34
N TYR A 419 -28.63 26.42 -6.77
CA TYR A 419 -27.78 25.34 -7.27
C TYR A 419 -28.45 23.97 -7.12
N VAL A 420 -29.10 23.74 -5.98
CA VAL A 420 -29.86 22.51 -5.72
C VAL A 420 -31.06 22.38 -6.67
N VAL A 421 -31.80 23.46 -6.94
CA VAL A 421 -32.91 23.46 -7.90
C VAL A 421 -32.42 23.08 -9.29
N ARG A 422 -31.33 23.68 -9.74
CA ARG A 422 -30.74 23.37 -11.05
C ARG A 422 -30.31 21.90 -11.14
N LEU A 423 -29.68 21.37 -10.10
CA LEU A 423 -29.32 19.96 -10.01
C LEU A 423 -30.54 19.03 -10.02
N MET A 424 -31.62 19.38 -9.30
CA MET A 424 -32.86 18.59 -9.30
C MET A 424 -33.53 18.58 -10.68
N ILE A 425 -33.53 19.71 -11.41
CA ILE A 425 -34.01 19.74 -12.79
C ILE A 425 -33.20 18.79 -13.67
N LEU A 426 -31.87 18.85 -13.61
CA LEU A 426 -30.99 17.99 -14.41
C LEU A 426 -31.11 16.51 -14.03
N ALA A 427 -31.23 16.19 -12.74
CA ALA A 427 -31.43 14.84 -12.24
C ALA A 427 -32.78 14.26 -12.66
N SER A 428 -33.85 15.07 -12.61
CA SER A 428 -35.18 14.64 -13.02
C SER A 428 -35.28 14.35 -14.52
N GLN A 429 -34.62 15.14 -15.36
CA GLN A 429 -34.52 14.89 -16.81
C GLN A 429 -33.84 13.54 -17.12
N ARG A 430 -33.00 13.04 -16.21
CA ARG A 430 -32.34 11.74 -16.29
C ARG A 430 -33.09 10.58 -15.66
N SER A 431 -34.23 10.85 -15.01
CA SER A 431 -34.89 9.86 -14.14
C SER A 431 -33.96 9.30 -13.05
N ASP A 432 -32.95 10.07 -12.62
CA ASP A 432 -32.10 9.71 -11.48
C ASP A 432 -32.80 10.12 -10.17
N TRP A 433 -33.80 9.31 -9.80
CA TRP A 433 -34.64 9.55 -8.63
C TRP A 433 -33.86 9.38 -7.31
N GLU A 434 -32.78 8.60 -7.32
CA GLU A 434 -31.91 8.44 -6.16
C GLU A 434 -31.19 9.75 -5.85
N LEU A 435 -30.62 10.40 -6.86
CA LEU A 435 -29.99 11.71 -6.72
C LEU A 435 -31.00 12.78 -6.29
N CYS A 436 -32.20 12.80 -6.88
CA CYS A 436 -33.28 13.68 -6.44
C CYS A 436 -33.63 13.48 -4.95
N ALA A 437 -33.67 12.22 -4.48
CA ALA A 437 -33.93 11.92 -3.08
C ALA A 437 -32.76 12.36 -2.16
N GLN A 438 -31.51 12.25 -2.63
CA GLN A 438 -30.34 12.77 -1.91
C GLN A 438 -30.39 14.30 -1.78
N LEU A 439 -30.69 15.01 -2.87
CA LEU A 439 -30.88 16.47 -2.88
C LEU A 439 -32.03 16.91 -1.98
N ALA A 440 -33.14 16.16 -1.96
CA ALA A 440 -34.26 16.45 -1.07
C ALA A 440 -33.87 16.30 0.41
N ARG A 441 -33.13 15.23 0.76
CA ARG A 441 -32.59 15.04 2.11
C ARG A 441 -31.62 16.15 2.50
N PHE A 442 -30.79 16.62 1.57
CA PHE A 442 -29.89 17.75 1.77
C PHE A 442 -30.66 19.04 2.10
N LEU A 443 -31.70 19.38 1.34
CA LEU A 443 -32.54 20.56 1.61
C LEU A 443 -33.26 20.49 2.96
N VAL A 444 -33.73 19.30 3.36
CA VAL A 444 -34.37 19.10 4.68
C VAL A 444 -33.36 19.21 5.82
N ALA A 445 -32.10 18.82 5.59
CA ALA A 445 -31.04 18.99 6.58
C ALA A 445 -30.64 20.46 6.77
N LEU A 446 -30.66 21.26 5.70
CA LEU A 446 -30.45 22.71 5.76
C LEU A 446 -31.64 23.44 6.41
N ASP A 447 -32.87 23.01 6.11
CA ASP A 447 -34.10 23.61 6.62
C ASP A 447 -35.07 22.56 7.14
N GLY A 448 -35.07 22.39 8.47
CA GLY A 448 -35.96 21.46 9.17
C GLY A 448 -37.46 21.81 9.05
N SER A 449 -37.83 23.00 8.57
CA SER A 449 -39.23 23.36 8.28
C SER A 449 -39.73 22.74 6.98
N GLY A 450 -38.82 22.35 6.08
CA GLY A 450 -39.11 21.78 4.77
C GLY A 450 -39.66 22.77 3.75
N GLU A 451 -39.60 24.08 4.01
CA GLU A 451 -40.03 25.11 3.07
C GLU A 451 -39.09 25.22 1.87
N MET A 452 -37.78 25.14 2.10
CA MET A 452 -36.77 25.11 1.02
C MET A 452 -37.04 23.97 0.04
N LEU A 453 -37.37 22.77 0.55
CA LEU A 453 -37.72 21.63 -0.29
C LEU A 453 -38.97 21.89 -1.12
N ARG A 454 -40.04 22.44 -0.52
CA ARG A 454 -41.28 22.75 -1.24
C ARG A 454 -41.05 23.75 -2.36
N ARG A 455 -40.28 24.82 -2.09
CA ARG A 455 -39.92 25.81 -3.11
C ARG A 455 -39.09 25.16 -4.21
N ALA A 456 -38.07 24.40 -3.85
CA ALA A 456 -37.18 23.79 -4.82
C ALA A 456 -37.88 22.76 -5.73
N VAL A 457 -38.76 21.92 -5.19
CA VAL A 457 -39.60 20.97 -5.96
C VAL A 457 -40.59 21.69 -6.87
N SER A 458 -41.18 22.80 -6.39
CA SER A 458 -42.08 23.61 -7.21
C SER A 458 -41.35 24.26 -8.40
N ARG A 459 -40.15 24.80 -8.16
CA ARG A 459 -39.28 25.40 -9.18
C ARG A 459 -38.72 24.38 -10.16
N ALA A 460 -38.47 23.14 -9.71
CA ALA A 460 -38.01 22.06 -10.57
C ALA A 460 -39.11 21.46 -11.46
N GLY A 461 -40.38 21.87 -11.31
CA GLY A 461 -41.49 21.36 -12.13
C GLY A 461 -41.87 19.90 -11.85
N LEU A 462 -41.38 19.32 -10.75
CA LEU A 462 -41.60 17.93 -10.35
C LEU A 462 -43.01 17.68 -9.76
N ARG A 463 -43.81 18.73 -9.57
CA ARG A 463 -45.23 18.61 -9.25
C ARG A 463 -46.03 18.34 -10.52
N HIS A 464 -46.33 17.06 -10.77
CA HIS A 464 -47.31 16.70 -11.79
C HIS A 464 -48.70 17.13 -11.34
N ASN A 465 -49.21 18.19 -11.95
CA ASN A 465 -50.55 18.72 -11.73
C ASN A 465 -51.55 17.81 -12.48
N GLY A 466 -51.96 16.69 -11.88
CA GLY A 466 -52.92 15.79 -12.53
C GLY A 466 -53.14 14.42 -11.87
N TYR A 467 -53.83 14.38 -10.73
CA TYR A 467 -54.79 13.31 -10.43
C TYR A 467 -56.00 13.95 -9.73
N PRO A 468 -57.22 13.88 -10.31
CA PRO A 468 -58.41 14.38 -9.65
C PRO A 468 -58.84 13.38 -8.57
N GLY A 469 -58.83 13.85 -7.32
CA GLY A 469 -59.70 13.39 -6.24
C GLY A 469 -59.65 11.91 -5.86
N VAL A 470 -58.96 11.61 -4.75
CA VAL A 470 -59.51 10.69 -3.76
C VAL A 470 -59.39 11.34 -2.38
N ASN A 471 -60.49 11.97 -1.96
CA ASN A 471 -60.79 12.08 -0.54
C ASN A 471 -60.92 10.66 0.01
N GLY A 472 -59.99 10.27 0.88
CA GLY A 472 -59.98 8.98 1.54
C GLY A 472 -59.42 9.14 2.94
N ALA A 473 -60.34 9.23 3.91
CA ALA A 473 -60.06 9.26 5.33
C ALA A 473 -59.15 8.11 5.79
N GLY A 474 -58.47 8.37 6.91
CA GLY A 474 -57.56 7.51 7.68
C GLY A 474 -57.47 6.04 7.30
N ARG A 475 -56.28 5.62 6.89
CA ARG A 475 -55.81 4.24 7.07
C ARG A 475 -54.42 4.24 7.70
N ASN A 476 -54.41 3.87 8.98
CA ASN A 476 -53.27 3.28 9.66
C ASN A 476 -52.65 2.20 8.78
N LEU A 477 -51.37 2.38 8.40
CA LEU A 477 -50.50 1.31 7.94
C LEU A 477 -49.43 1.11 9.00
N LYS A 478 -49.71 0.15 9.89
CA LYS A 478 -48.70 -0.55 10.67
C LYS A 478 -47.76 -1.27 9.70
N GLY A 479 -46.45 -1.16 9.97
CA GLY A 479 -45.50 -2.26 9.81
C GLY A 479 -44.97 -2.51 8.41
N LEU A 480 -43.94 -1.77 8.01
CA LEU A 480 -42.78 -2.35 7.35
C LEU A 480 -41.58 -2.03 8.23
N GLY A 481 -41.21 -2.99 9.08
CA GLY A 481 -40.04 -2.90 9.95
C GLY A 481 -38.79 -2.77 9.10
N LEU A 482 -38.23 -1.56 9.09
CA LEU A 482 -36.86 -1.28 8.72
C LEU A 482 -36.35 -0.29 9.75
N ASP A 483 -35.41 -0.75 10.57
CA ASP A 483 -34.82 0.00 11.68
C ASP A 483 -34.37 1.39 11.23
N LEU A 484 -34.80 2.41 11.98
CA LEU A 484 -34.09 3.69 12.00
C LEU A 484 -32.69 3.44 12.59
N ARG A 485 -31.72 3.16 11.72
CA ARG A 485 -30.32 3.50 12.01
C ARG A 485 -30.03 4.84 11.38
N SER A 486 -29.97 5.88 12.21
CA SER A 486 -29.22 7.09 11.93
C SER A 486 -27.84 6.70 11.39
N PRO A 487 -27.31 7.34 10.34
CA PRO A 487 -25.90 7.18 10.03
C PRO A 487 -25.12 7.85 11.16
N SER A 488 -24.69 7.04 12.13
CA SER A 488 -23.64 7.43 13.07
C SER A 488 -22.35 7.51 12.27
N TRP A 489 -21.95 8.71 11.89
CA TRP A 489 -20.60 8.96 11.43
C TRP A 489 -19.70 8.96 12.67
N SER A 490 -19.16 7.78 12.97
CA SER A 490 -17.99 7.66 13.83
C SER A 490 -16.79 8.15 13.04
N SER A 491 -16.32 9.34 13.38
CA SER A 491 -14.97 9.79 13.08
C SER A 491 -13.98 8.76 13.60
N GLN A 492 -13.35 7.99 12.72
CA GLN A 492 -12.08 7.35 13.05
C GLN A 492 -11.02 8.42 12.86
N SER A 493 -10.82 9.20 13.92
CA SER A 493 -9.69 10.09 14.06
C SER A 493 -8.41 9.28 14.21
N ALA A 494 -7.37 9.74 13.53
CA ALA A 494 -6.00 9.29 13.69
C ALA A 494 -5.59 9.22 15.17
N ALA A 495 -4.89 8.15 15.52
CA ALA A 495 -4.31 7.95 16.85
C ALA A 495 -3.24 9.04 17.10
N ALA A 496 -3.57 10.01 17.94
CA ALA A 496 -2.59 10.90 18.54
C ALA A 496 -1.82 10.13 19.64
N SER A 497 -0.50 10.12 19.49
CA SER A 497 0.47 9.66 20.48
C SER A 497 0.38 10.49 21.77
N ILE A 498 0.23 9.81 22.91
CA ILE A 498 0.32 10.43 24.24
C ILE A 498 1.47 9.74 25.00
N SER A 499 2.57 10.48 25.17
CA SER A 499 3.67 10.17 26.08
C SER A 499 3.25 10.42 27.54
N PRO A 500 3.65 9.59 28.53
CA PRO A 500 3.37 9.88 29.94
C PRO A 500 4.61 10.52 30.62
N HIS A 501 4.49 11.80 30.98
CA HIS A 501 5.29 12.42 32.04
C HIS A 501 4.39 13.35 32.86
N GLY A 502 4.35 13.16 34.19
CA GLY A 502 3.73 14.10 35.12
C GLY A 502 3.15 13.46 36.39
N SER A 503 3.96 13.45 37.44
CA SER A 503 3.68 12.98 38.82
C SER A 503 2.45 13.63 39.48
N PRO A 504 1.76 12.96 40.43
CA PRO A 504 0.74 13.61 41.24
C PRO A 504 1.34 14.30 42.47
N GLY A 505 0.84 15.50 42.74
CA GLY A 505 1.22 16.37 43.84
C GLY A 505 0.82 15.82 45.22
N GLN A 506 1.68 16.14 46.17
CA GLN A 506 1.57 15.89 47.60
C GLN A 506 0.34 16.59 48.20
N SER A 507 -0.37 15.89 49.07
CA SER A 507 -1.08 16.52 50.18
C SER A 507 -0.82 15.74 51.48
N SER A 508 -0.61 16.54 52.51
CA SER A 508 -0.02 16.29 53.82
C SER A 508 -0.85 15.41 54.75
N LEU A 509 -0.21 14.46 55.42
CA LEU A 509 -0.63 13.94 56.72
C LEU A 509 0.61 13.71 57.60
N SER A 510 0.71 14.54 58.62
CA SER A 510 1.73 14.56 59.67
C SER A 510 1.30 13.65 60.83
N ILE A 511 2.08 12.61 61.16
CA ILE A 511 2.04 11.96 62.48
C ILE A 511 3.46 11.57 62.94
N ASN A 512 3.76 12.05 64.15
CA ASN A 512 4.91 11.92 65.02
C ASN A 512 5.76 10.63 64.97
N SER A 513 7.07 10.85 64.96
CA SER A 513 8.10 9.97 65.53
C SER A 513 8.14 10.13 67.06
N GLY A 514 8.03 9.03 67.79
CA GLY A 514 8.38 8.92 69.21
C GLY A 514 9.36 7.77 69.43
N ASP A 515 10.47 8.08 70.10
CA ASP A 515 11.51 7.17 70.59
C ASP A 515 10.98 5.95 71.35
N GLY A 516 11.72 4.84 71.28
CA GLY A 516 11.48 3.70 72.17
C GLY A 516 12.38 2.50 71.90
N SER A 517 13.41 2.38 72.73
CA SER A 517 14.49 1.40 72.75
C SER A 517 14.08 -0.06 73.06
N THR A 518 15.08 -0.95 73.09
CA THR A 518 15.13 -2.35 73.60
C THR A 518 14.88 -3.45 72.55
N ALA A 519 15.88 -4.22 72.08
CA ALA A 519 16.79 -5.18 72.72
C ALA A 519 16.24 -6.64 72.75
N ASN A 520 17.12 -7.55 72.32
CA ASN A 520 17.18 -9.01 72.52
C ASN A 520 16.48 -9.96 71.52
N GLN A 521 17.36 -10.58 70.71
CA GLN A 521 17.47 -12.02 70.37
C GLN A 521 16.96 -13.03 71.45
N PRO A 522 16.96 -14.36 71.19
CA PRO A 522 16.70 -15.10 69.95
C PRO A 522 15.81 -16.35 70.19
N THR A 523 15.33 -16.97 69.11
CA THR A 523 15.57 -18.40 68.76
C THR A 523 15.13 -18.62 67.32
#